data_AF-A0A919Z3L3-F1
#
_entry.id   AF-A0A919Z3L3-F1
#
_cell.length_a   1.000
_cell.length_b   1.000
_cell.length_c   1.000
_cell.angle_alpha   90.00
_cell.angle_beta   90.00
_cell.angle_gamma   90.00
#
_symmetry.space_group_name_H-M   'P 1'
#
loop_
_entity.id
_entity.type
_entity.pdbx_description
1 polymer ?
#
loop_
_entity_poly.entity_id
_entity_poly.type
_entity_poly.pdbx_seq_one_letter_code
_entity_poly.pdbx_strand_id
1 'polypeptide(L)' 'MYGVGGTSEICYEQQIPDLCIEHVALTDFPIQLGSIQDPYGFDGIVGIDFMMRAKCKADFKSMTIELEK' A
#
# COMPACT_ATOMS: atom_id res chain seq x y z
N MET A 1 12.57 0.87 0.22
CA MET A 1 11.76 0.61 1.43
C MET A 1 12.69 0.31 2.60
N TYR A 2 12.34 0.62 3.84
CA TYR A 2 13.10 0.20 5.03
C TYR A 2 12.24 -0.78 5.84
N GLY A 3 12.72 -2.00 6.01
CA GLY A 3 12.02 -3.07 6.71
C GLY A 3 12.71 -3.48 8.01
N VAL A 4 12.25 -4.58 8.60
CA VAL A 4 12.91 -5.21 9.74
C VAL A 4 14.35 -5.56 9.35
N GLY A 5 15.34 -5.11 10.14
CA GLY A 5 16.77 -5.30 9.84
C GLY A 5 17.44 -4.12 9.12
N GLY A 6 16.73 -3.01 8.89
CA GLY A 6 17.33 -1.72 8.48
C GLY A 6 17.76 -1.63 7.02
N THR A 7 17.68 -2.72 6.28
CA THR A 7 17.96 -2.78 4.84
C THR A 7 16.84 -3.58 4.18
N SER A 8 16.22 -3.02 3.15
CA SER A 8 15.21 -3.69 2.33
C SER A 8 15.55 -3.43 0.86
N GLU A 9 14.73 -3.97 -0.04
CA GLU A 9 14.89 -3.78 -1.48
C GLU A 9 15.01 -2.31 -1.88
N ILE A 10 15.85 -2.12 -2.90
CA ILE A 10 15.86 -0.88 -3.67
C ILE A 10 14.51 -0.79 -4.38
N CYS A 11 13.80 0.30 -4.12
CA CYS A 11 12.54 0.59 -4.77
C CYS A 11 12.69 1.88 -5.60
N TYR A 12 12.03 1.91 -6.75
CA TYR A 12 11.80 3.13 -7.50
C TYR A 12 10.46 3.73 -7.07
N GLU A 13 10.48 4.99 -6.67
CA GLU A 13 9.26 5.73 -6.37
C GLU A 13 8.76 6.42 -7.63
N GLN A 14 7.47 6.29 -7.91
CA GLN A 14 6.82 6.90 -9.06
C GLN A 14 5.45 7.45 -8.68
N GLN A 15 5.17 8.67 -9.13
CA GLN A 15 3.82 9.23 -9.10
C GLN A 15 3.00 8.64 -10.26
N ILE A 16 1.85 8.03 -9.97
CA ILE A 16 0.91 7.55 -10.98
C ILE A 16 -0.36 8.41 -11.01
N PRO A 17 -0.93 8.69 -12.20
CA PRO A 17 -2.08 9.57 -12.33
C PRO A 17 -3.35 8.98 -11.70
N ASP A 18 -3.53 7.66 -11.83
CA ASP A 18 -4.71 6.95 -11.36
C ASP A 18 -4.32 5.60 -10.74
N LEU A 19 -4.79 5.35 -9.52
CA LEU A 19 -4.72 4.06 -8.83
C LEU A 19 -6.14 3.61 -8.50
N CYS A 20 -6.49 2.38 -8.89
CA CYS A 20 -7.77 1.78 -8.53
C CYS A 20 -7.52 0.45 -7.80
N ILE A 21 -8.05 0.36 -6.58
CA ILE A 21 -8.09 -0.89 -5.80
C ILE A 21 -9.55 -1.10 -5.40
N GLU A 22 -10.17 -2.18 -5.89
CA GLU A 22 -11.59 -2.45 -5.74
C GLU A 22 -12.46 -1.28 -6.25
N HIS A 23 -13.19 -0.61 -5.36
CA HIS A 23 -14.03 0.56 -5.66
C HIS A 23 -13.38 1.90 -5.29
N VAL A 24 -12.15 1.87 -4.77
CA VAL A 24 -11.42 3.07 -4.36
C VAL A 24 -10.54 3.55 -5.50
N ALA A 25 -10.87 4.72 -6.05
CA ALA A 25 -10.06 5.41 -7.04
C ALA A 25 -9.33 6.59 -6.39
N LEU A 26 -8.00 6.62 -6.53
CA LEU A 26 -7.16 7.71 -6.06
C LEU A 26 -6.40 8.32 -7.24
N THR A 27 -6.38 9.64 -7.31
CA THR A 27 -5.58 10.37 -8.29
C THR A 27 -4.27 10.85 -7.67
N ASP A 28 -3.24 10.98 -8.51
CA ASP A 28 -1.91 11.45 -8.12
C ASP A 28 -1.42 10.69 -6.88
N PHE A 29 -1.17 9.39 -7.02
CA PHE A 29 -0.74 8.53 -5.91
C PHE A 29 0.71 8.07 -6.10
N PRO A 30 1.60 8.21 -5.10
CA PRO A 30 2.95 7.68 -5.17
C PRO A 30 2.94 6.16 -4.95
N ILE A 31 3.63 5.41 -5.79
CA ILE A 31 3.86 3.97 -5.62
C ILE A 31 5.35 3.66 -5.57
N GLN A 32 5.70 2.54 -4.94
CA GLN A 32 7.06 2.02 -4.90
C GLN A 32 7.13 0.69 -5.63
N LEU A 33 8.00 0.61 -6.65
CA LEU A 33 8.25 -0.59 -7.43
C LEU A 33 9.58 -1.21 -6.99
N GLY A 34 9.52 -2.42 -6.45
CA GLY A 34 10.69 -3.17 -5.98
C GLY A 34 10.53 -4.66 -6.21
N SER A 35 11.65 -5.39 -6.20
CA SER A 35 11.66 -6.85 -6.36
C SER A 35 11.27 -7.54 -5.05
N ILE A 36 9.97 -7.69 -4.79
CA ILE A 36 9.45 -8.16 -3.48
C ILE A 36 8.93 -9.60 -3.48
N GLN A 37 8.55 -10.14 -4.63
CA GLN A 37 7.92 -11.46 -4.72
C GLN A 37 8.89 -12.59 -4.38
N ASP A 38 10.07 -12.61 -5.01
CA ASP A 38 11.10 -13.63 -4.73
C ASP A 38 11.63 -13.58 -3.29
N PRO A 39 12.00 -12.42 -2.72
CA PRO A 39 12.57 -12.36 -1.37
C PRO A 39 11.54 -12.51 -0.23
N TYR A 40 10.27 -12.14 -0.44
CA TYR A 40 9.27 -12.12 0.66
C TYR A 40 7.97 -12.87 0.38
N GLY A 41 7.72 -13.29 -0.87
CA GLY A 41 6.58 -14.13 -1.23
C GLY A 41 5.24 -13.42 -1.37
N PHE A 42 5.20 -12.08 -1.40
CA PHE A 42 3.97 -11.31 -1.60
C PHE A 42 3.97 -10.50 -2.90
N ASP A 43 2.79 -10.29 -3.48
CA ASP A 43 2.60 -9.59 -4.75
C ASP A 43 2.63 -8.06 -4.60
N GLY A 44 2.39 -7.55 -3.40
CA GLY A 44 2.32 -6.12 -3.12
C GLY A 44 2.01 -5.82 -1.66
N ILE A 45 2.23 -4.56 -1.27
CA ILE A 45 1.90 -4.04 0.05
C ILE A 45 1.01 -2.82 -0.14
N VAL A 46 -0.12 -2.80 0.57
CA VAL A 46 -0.96 -1.60 0.71
C VAL A 46 -0.52 -0.86 1.96
N GLY A 47 0.07 0.33 1.75
CA GLY A 47 0.59 1.17 2.82
C GLY A 47 -0.49 1.98 3.54
N ILE A 48 -0.07 2.64 4.63
CA ILE A 48 -0.95 3.55 5.40
C ILE A 48 -1.30 4.82 4.63
N ASP A 49 -0.47 5.22 3.67
CA ASP A 49 -0.75 6.32 2.73
C ASP A 49 -2.02 6.06 1.90
N PHE A 50 -2.19 4.86 1.36
CA PHE A 50 -3.43 4.44 0.71
C PHE A 50 -4.57 4.47 1.72
N MET A 51 -4.38 3.85 2.89
CA MET A 51 -5.42 3.76 3.92
C MET A 51 -5.93 5.13 4.37
N MET A 52 -5.03 6.11 4.53
CA MET A 52 -5.39 7.47 4.91
C MET A 52 -6.18 8.20 3.82
N ARG A 53 -5.81 8.03 2.54
CA ARG A 53 -6.53 8.67 1.42
C ARG A 53 -7.88 8.01 1.13
N ALA A 54 -7.93 6.69 1.26
CA ALA A 54 -9.15 5.89 1.18
C ALA A 54 -10.04 5.97 2.43
N LYS A 55 -9.56 6.68 3.46
CA LYS A 55 -10.21 6.83 4.78
C LYS A 55 -10.63 5.49 5.38
N CYS A 56 -9.76 4.49 5.24
CA CYS A 56 -9.96 3.18 5.82
C CYS A 56 -10.06 3.29 7.34
N LYS A 57 -10.95 2.49 7.92
CA LYS A 57 -11.05 2.33 9.37
C LYS A 57 -10.65 0.92 9.77
N ALA A 58 -9.64 0.82 10.61
CA ALA A 58 -9.29 -0.44 11.27
C ALA A 58 -10.15 -0.63 12.52
N ASP A 59 -11.03 -1.62 12.50
CA ASP A 59 -11.82 -2.04 13.65
C ASP A 59 -11.12 -3.20 14.35
N PHE A 60 -10.54 -2.93 15.52
CA PHE A 60 -9.83 -3.91 16.33
C PHE A 60 -10.76 -4.88 17.09
N LYS A 61 -12.05 -4.58 17.19
CA LYS A 61 -13.02 -5.47 17.83
C LYS A 61 -13.45 -6.56 16.86
N SER A 62 -13.77 -6.20 15.61
CA SER A 62 -14.11 -7.17 14.57
C SER A 62 -12.90 -7.71 13.81
N MET A 63 -11.71 -7.11 13.99
CA MET A 63 -10.51 -7.40 13.22
C MET A 63 -10.73 -7.22 11.71
N THR A 64 -11.42 -6.14 11.32
CA THR A 64 -11.76 -5.82 9.93
C THR A 64 -11.25 -4.45 9.52
N ILE A 65 -10.99 -4.29 8.22
CA ILE A 65 -10.76 -2.99 7.59
C ILE A 65 -12.02 -2.59 6.84
N GLU A 66 -12.59 -1.42 7.17
CA GLU A 66 -13.74 -0.84 6.50
C GLU A 66 -13.27 0.27 5.56
N LEU A 67 -13.69 0.22 4.29
CA LEU A 67 -13.49 1.30 3.34
C LEU A 67 -14.67 2.29 3.47
N GLU A 68 -14.38 3.59 3.53
CA GLU A 68 -15.46 4.59 3.51
C GLU A 68 -16.11 4.58 2.13
N LYS A 69 -17.44 4.48 2.08
CA LYS A 69 -18.22 4.41 0.83
C LYS A 69 -18.29 5.74 0.10
#